data_AF-A0A7J2VBP3-F1
#
_entry.id   AF-A0A7J2VBP3-F1
#
_cell.length_a   1.000
_cell.length_b   1.000
_cell.length_c   1.000
_cell.angle_alpha   90.00
_cell.angle_beta   90.00
_cell.angle_gamma   90.00
#
_symmetry.space_group_name_H-M   'P 1'
#
loop_
_entity.id
_entity.type
_entity.pdbx_description
1 polymer ?
#
loop_
_entity_poly.entity_id
_entity_poly.type
_entity_poly.pdbx_seq_one_letter_code
_entity_poly.pdbx_strand_id
1 'polypeptide(L)'
;MRIVAKVLKLKRVEEESDRVSLSGFRVESEKWDMREVLGKVEGDVVGKLLEVAGEYLVKEKSSDSFVLTEVETLGQKVVIGEGGDLGASTVLIPKPQYLRRVLFVKCNEPSSCRTIYEFKPSSQLIVYEGELVPRGLDYDLAIVECSEHTRIVFPQELVLSKPRIVEKARRRKSRKALKKKKTGKKRSRGRKKR
;
A
#
# COMPACT_ATOMS: atom_id res chain seq x y z
N MET A 1 9.38 -16.90 -27.54
CA MET A 1 9.64 -15.50 -27.15
C MET A 1 10.53 -15.48 -25.94
N ARG A 2 11.61 -14.68 -25.93
CA ARG A 2 12.45 -14.51 -24.75
C ARG A 2 11.88 -13.42 -23.87
N ILE A 3 11.78 -13.72 -22.57
CA ILE A 3 11.29 -12.81 -21.55
C ILE A 3 12.39 -12.65 -20.51
N VAL A 4 12.61 -11.42 -20.07
CA VAL A 4 13.48 -11.10 -18.93
C VAL A 4 12.59 -10.63 -17.80
N ALA A 5 12.81 -11.19 -16.61
CA ALA A 5 12.12 -10.80 -15.39
C ALA A 5 13.12 -10.27 -14.38
N LYS A 6 12.83 -9.10 -13.83
CA LYS A 6 13.51 -8.47 -12.70
C LYS A 6 12.56 -8.45 -11.51
N VAL A 7 12.96 -9.06 -10.41
CA VAL A 7 12.17 -9.10 -9.17
C VAL A 7 12.93 -8.36 -8.08
N LEU A 8 12.30 -7.33 -7.54
CA LEU A 8 12.81 -6.54 -6.43
C LEU A 8 12.00 -6.84 -5.17
N LYS A 9 12.69 -7.25 -4.10
CA LYS A 9 12.12 -7.21 -2.76
C LYS A 9 12.46 -5.89 -2.12
N LEU A 10 11.43 -5.18 -1.72
CA LEU A 10 11.49 -3.83 -1.19
C LEU A 10 11.10 -3.86 0.28
N LYS A 11 12.01 -3.37 1.13
CA LYS A 11 11.76 -3.21 2.55
C LYS A 11 11.36 -1.77 2.84
N ARG A 12 10.27 -1.59 3.58
CA ARG A 12 9.85 -0.25 4.02
C ARG A 12 10.90 0.32 4.96
N VAL A 13 11.27 1.57 4.74
CA VAL A 13 12.15 2.34 5.62
C VAL A 13 11.57 3.73 5.81
N GLU A 14 11.95 4.35 6.92
CA GLU A 14 11.67 5.76 7.20
C GLU A 14 12.98 6.53 7.14
N GLU A 15 13.01 7.60 6.36
CA GLU A 15 14.11 8.55 6.36
C GLU A 15 13.61 9.85 6.99
N GLU A 16 14.31 10.28 8.04
CA GLU A 16 13.96 11.48 8.79
C GLU A 16 15.05 12.55 8.70
N SER A 17 14.60 13.79 8.63
CA SER A 17 15.38 14.99 8.94
C SER A 17 14.77 15.71 10.14
N ASP A 18 15.36 16.85 10.51
CA ASP A 18 14.85 17.76 11.53
C ASP A 18 13.42 18.27 11.23
N ARG A 19 13.06 18.39 9.95
CA ARG A 19 11.79 19.00 9.50
C ARG A 19 10.87 18.08 8.71
N VAL A 20 11.31 16.91 8.28
CA VAL A 20 10.51 16.03 7.42
C VAL A 20 10.78 14.58 7.79
N SER A 21 9.72 13.79 7.94
CA SER A 21 9.81 12.33 7.84
C SER A 21 9.20 11.87 6.51
N LEU A 22 9.87 10.93 5.84
CA LEU A 22 9.39 10.30 4.62
C LEU A 22 9.55 8.79 4.71
N SER A 23 8.44 8.06 4.55
CA SER A 23 8.50 6.62 4.36
C SER A 23 8.69 6.27 2.89
N GLY A 24 9.59 5.35 2.61
CA GLY A 24 9.78 4.77 1.28
C GLY A 24 10.27 3.35 1.37
N PHE A 25 10.97 2.91 0.33
CA PHE A 25 11.41 1.54 0.16
C PHE A 25 12.88 1.48 -0.22
N ARG A 26 13.62 0.52 0.35
CA ARG A 26 14.96 0.16 -0.10
C ARG A 26 14.95 -1.24 -0.70
N VAL A 27 15.79 -1.45 -1.71
CA VAL A 27 15.98 -2.77 -2.30
C VAL A 27 16.73 -3.65 -1.31
N GLU A 28 16.06 -4.68 -0.82
CA GLU A 28 16.64 -5.71 0.04
C GLU A 28 17.31 -6.81 -0.79
N SER A 29 16.65 -7.21 -1.87
CA SER A 29 17.21 -8.18 -2.82
C SER A 29 16.72 -7.91 -4.23
N GLU A 30 17.58 -8.17 -5.19
CA GLU A 30 17.29 -8.11 -6.62
C GLU A 30 17.58 -9.48 -7.24
N LYS A 31 16.61 -10.01 -8.00
CA LYS A 31 16.74 -11.26 -8.75
C LYS A 31 16.44 -11.01 -10.20
N TRP A 32 17.21 -11.64 -11.07
CA TRP A 32 16.98 -11.67 -12.50
C TRP A 32 16.70 -13.10 -12.93
N ASP A 33 15.74 -13.28 -13.81
CA ASP A 33 15.49 -14.55 -14.50
C ASP A 33 15.25 -14.30 -15.99
N MET A 34 15.62 -15.28 -16.80
CA MET A 34 15.35 -15.27 -18.23
C MET A 34 14.60 -16.55 -18.60
N ARG A 35 13.45 -16.40 -19.25
CA ARG A 35 12.63 -17.53 -19.69
C ARG A 35 12.39 -17.48 -21.18
N GLU A 36 12.42 -18.65 -21.80
CA GLU A 36 11.96 -18.82 -23.16
C GLU A 36 10.53 -19.38 -23.14
N VAL A 37 9.58 -18.56 -23.57
CA VAL A 37 8.20 -18.99 -23.77
C VAL A 37 8.11 -19.64 -25.14
N LEU A 38 7.98 -20.96 -25.16
CA LEU A 38 7.81 -21.77 -26.36
C LEU A 38 6.35 -21.69 -26.85
N GLY A 39 6.16 -21.46 -28.15
CA GLY A 39 4.85 -21.36 -28.80
C GLY A 39 4.66 -20.07 -29.60
N LYS A 40 3.74 -20.10 -30.56
CA LYS A 40 3.27 -18.89 -31.25
C LYS A 40 2.52 -18.03 -30.25
N VAL A 41 3.08 -16.88 -29.87
CA VAL A 41 2.36 -15.86 -29.10
C VAL A 41 1.46 -15.11 -30.09
N GLU A 42 0.42 -15.78 -30.59
CA GLU A 42 -0.61 -15.13 -31.40
C GLU A 42 -1.52 -14.33 -30.45
N GLY A 43 -1.45 -13.00 -30.54
CA GLY A 43 -2.47 -12.09 -30.01
C GLY A 43 -2.17 -11.39 -28.67
N ASP A 44 -1.76 -12.11 -27.62
CA ASP A 44 -1.72 -11.53 -26.26
C ASP A 44 -0.37 -11.68 -25.55
N VAL A 45 0.62 -10.92 -26.03
CA VAL A 45 1.95 -10.83 -25.39
C VAL A 45 1.85 -10.22 -23.99
N VAL A 46 1.01 -9.18 -23.81
CA VAL A 46 0.86 -8.47 -22.53
C VAL A 46 0.26 -9.38 -21.45
N GLY A 47 -0.76 -10.17 -21.78
CA GLY A 47 -1.34 -11.17 -20.89
C GLY A 47 -0.30 -12.19 -20.43
N LYS A 48 0.59 -12.63 -21.33
CA LYS A 48 1.68 -13.55 -20.97
C LYS A 48 2.71 -12.90 -20.04
N LEU A 49 3.06 -11.63 -20.28
CA LEU A 49 3.95 -10.88 -19.39
C LEU A 49 3.32 -10.72 -18.00
N LEU A 50 2.02 -10.41 -17.93
CA LEU A 50 1.27 -10.32 -16.67
C LEU A 50 1.22 -11.66 -15.92
N GLU A 51 1.02 -12.77 -16.62
CA GLU A 51 1.03 -14.11 -16.04
C GLU A 51 2.39 -14.43 -15.41
N VAL A 52 3.48 -14.24 -16.16
CA VAL A 52 4.85 -14.44 -15.65
C VAL A 52 5.14 -13.52 -14.48
N ALA A 53 4.73 -12.26 -14.56
CA ALA A 53 4.95 -11.31 -13.48
C ALA A 53 4.19 -11.71 -12.21
N GLY A 54 2.95 -12.20 -12.37
CA GLY A 54 2.10 -12.69 -11.29
C GLY A 54 2.68 -13.92 -10.60
N GLU A 55 3.25 -14.86 -11.36
CA GLU A 55 3.96 -16.02 -10.78
C GLU A 55 5.08 -15.59 -9.84
N TYR A 56 5.87 -14.59 -10.24
CA TYR A 56 6.94 -14.05 -9.39
C TYR A 56 6.42 -13.35 -8.15
N LEU A 57 5.35 -12.57 -8.26
CA LEU A 57 4.72 -11.94 -7.10
C LEU A 57 4.29 -13.00 -6.09
N VAL A 58 3.57 -14.04 -6.51
CA VAL A 58 3.10 -15.10 -5.60
C VAL A 58 4.28 -15.85 -4.99
N LYS A 59 5.31 -16.18 -5.77
CA LYS A 59 6.48 -16.93 -5.32
C LYS A 59 7.32 -16.15 -4.30
N GLU A 60 7.48 -14.85 -4.50
CA GLU A 60 8.37 -14.02 -3.70
C GLU A 60 7.64 -13.22 -2.61
N LYS A 61 6.32 -13.35 -2.52
CA LYS A 61 5.45 -12.69 -1.53
C LYS A 61 5.94 -12.91 -0.10
N SER A 62 5.90 -11.84 0.67
CA SER A 62 6.15 -11.83 2.11
C SER A 62 5.21 -10.84 2.78
N SER A 63 4.90 -11.04 4.06
CA SER A 63 4.05 -10.11 4.83
C SER A 63 4.73 -8.76 5.09
N ASP A 64 6.06 -8.75 5.13
CA ASP A 64 6.84 -7.64 5.67
C ASP A 64 7.60 -6.87 4.57
N SER A 65 7.42 -7.26 3.31
CA SER A 65 8.07 -6.62 2.17
C SER A 65 7.07 -6.34 1.06
N PHE A 66 7.33 -5.27 0.31
CA PHE A 66 6.70 -5.04 -0.98
C PHE A 66 7.53 -5.74 -2.06
N VAL A 67 6.88 -6.42 -3.00
CA VAL A 67 7.54 -7.07 -4.13
C VAL A 67 7.18 -6.31 -5.39
N LEU A 68 8.17 -5.91 -6.16
CA LEU A 68 8.00 -5.32 -7.48
C LEU A 68 8.56 -6.28 -8.52
N THR A 69 7.73 -6.67 -9.47
CA THR A 69 8.13 -7.51 -10.60
C THR A 69 8.02 -6.70 -11.88
N GLU A 70 9.14 -6.63 -12.60
CA GLU A 70 9.23 -6.08 -13.94
C GLU A 70 9.52 -7.21 -14.91
N VAL A 71 8.67 -7.35 -15.93
CA VAL A 71 8.81 -8.39 -16.96
C VAL A 71 8.78 -7.73 -18.32
N GLU A 72 9.82 -7.98 -19.11
CA GLU A 72 10.01 -7.36 -20.41
C GLU A 72 10.33 -8.36 -21.52
N THR A 73 9.96 -7.96 -22.73
CA THR A 73 10.30 -8.59 -24.01
C THR A 73 10.51 -7.47 -25.03
N LEU A 74 10.85 -7.83 -26.26
CA LEU A 74 11.08 -6.84 -27.33
C LEU A 74 9.86 -5.91 -27.51
N GLY A 75 10.06 -4.63 -27.17
CA GLY A 75 9.07 -3.58 -27.35
C GLY A 75 7.93 -3.54 -26.33
N GLN A 76 7.91 -4.42 -25.32
CA GLN A 76 6.85 -4.47 -24.32
C GLN A 76 7.40 -4.75 -22.91
N LYS A 77 6.87 -4.02 -21.92
CA LYS A 77 7.24 -4.13 -20.51
C LYS A 77 5.99 -4.04 -19.64
N VAL A 78 5.90 -4.92 -18.66
CA VAL A 78 4.87 -4.92 -17.62
C VAL A 78 5.55 -4.79 -16.26
N VAL A 79 5.01 -3.92 -15.43
CA VAL A 79 5.46 -3.75 -14.04
C VAL A 79 4.25 -3.90 -13.14
N ILE A 80 4.31 -4.86 -12.22
CA ILE A 80 3.29 -5.06 -11.20
C ILE A 80 3.96 -5.18 -9.83
N GLY A 81 3.28 -4.71 -8.81
CA GLY A 81 3.77 -4.78 -7.45
C GLY A 81 2.67 -5.17 -6.48
N GLU A 82 3.04 -5.89 -5.44
CA GLU A 82 2.14 -6.27 -4.34
C GLU A 82 2.93 -6.19 -3.03
N GLY A 83 2.29 -5.70 -1.97
CA GLY A 83 2.88 -5.66 -0.64
C GLY A 83 1.82 -5.93 0.43
N GLY A 84 2.29 -6.23 1.65
CA GLY A 84 1.42 -6.27 2.83
C GLY A 84 0.78 -4.91 3.13
N ASP A 85 -0.17 -4.88 4.07
CA ASP A 85 -0.67 -3.61 4.61
C ASP A 85 0.44 -2.91 5.39
N LEU A 86 1.15 -2.05 4.67
CA LEU A 86 2.29 -1.33 5.20
C LEU A 86 1.88 0.01 5.82
N GLY A 87 0.58 0.28 6.05
CA GLY A 87 0.14 1.50 6.75
C GLY A 87 0.48 2.80 6.00
N ALA A 88 0.38 2.81 4.67
CA ALA A 88 0.56 4.01 3.87
C ALA A 88 -0.59 5.01 4.10
N SER A 89 -0.25 6.29 4.28
CA SER A 89 -1.23 7.37 4.44
C SER A 89 -1.57 8.02 3.10
N THR A 90 -0.72 7.90 2.09
CA THR A 90 -0.91 8.50 0.77
C THR A 90 -0.19 7.75 -0.34
N VAL A 91 -0.60 8.03 -1.58
CA VAL A 91 0.17 7.70 -2.77
C VAL A 91 1.05 8.92 -3.04
N LEU A 92 2.37 8.80 -2.95
CA LEU A 92 3.33 9.89 -3.25
C LEU A 92 3.59 9.98 -4.75
N ILE A 93 3.70 8.84 -5.43
CA ILE A 93 3.89 8.74 -6.89
C ILE A 93 3.10 7.51 -7.38
N PRO A 94 2.48 7.54 -8.58
CA PRO A 94 1.62 6.43 -9.04
C PRO A 94 2.38 5.17 -9.47
N LYS A 95 3.72 5.21 -9.56
CA LYS A 95 4.56 4.06 -9.90
C LYS A 95 5.82 4.08 -9.03
N PRO A 96 6.26 2.94 -8.47
CA PRO A 96 7.49 2.88 -7.68
C PRO A 96 8.68 3.42 -8.47
N GLN A 97 9.31 4.49 -7.96
CA GLN A 97 10.45 5.15 -8.61
C GLN A 97 11.48 5.63 -7.59
N TYR A 98 12.73 5.73 -8.02
CA TYR A 98 13.78 6.30 -7.18
C TYR A 98 13.53 7.78 -6.95
N LEU A 99 13.47 8.17 -5.68
CA LEU A 99 13.36 9.54 -5.24
C LEU A 99 14.68 10.27 -5.47
N ARG A 100 14.62 11.44 -6.11
CA ARG A 100 15.74 12.37 -6.18
C ARG A 100 15.70 13.34 -5.00
N ARG A 101 14.53 13.95 -4.75
CA ARG A 101 14.30 14.91 -3.66
C ARG A 101 12.82 15.26 -3.52
N VAL A 102 12.49 15.91 -2.40
CA VAL A 102 11.19 16.56 -2.17
C VAL A 102 11.42 18.03 -1.89
N LEU A 103 10.78 18.91 -2.65
CA LEU A 103 10.84 20.36 -2.46
C LEU A 103 9.55 20.83 -1.81
N PHE A 104 9.64 21.55 -0.69
CA PHE A 104 8.51 22.22 -0.08
C PHE A 104 8.48 23.67 -0.55
N VAL A 105 7.35 24.10 -1.08
CA VAL A 105 7.20 25.39 -1.77
C VAL A 105 6.13 26.22 -1.09
N LYS A 106 6.43 27.50 -0.88
CA LYS A 106 5.48 28.52 -0.43
C LYS A 106 5.26 29.53 -1.55
N CYS A 107 4.00 29.82 -1.85
CA CYS A 107 3.57 30.79 -2.82
C CYS A 107 2.95 31.98 -2.09
N ASN A 108 3.69 33.09 -2.00
CA ASN A 108 3.22 34.30 -1.31
C ASN A 108 2.26 35.11 -2.19
N GLU A 109 2.44 35.00 -3.52
CA GLU A 109 1.63 35.65 -4.54
C GLU A 109 1.40 34.67 -5.70
N PRO A 110 0.37 34.86 -6.56
CA PRO A 110 0.08 33.95 -7.68
C PRO A 110 1.26 33.72 -8.63
N SER A 111 2.21 34.66 -8.68
CA SER A 111 3.37 34.65 -9.58
C SER A 111 4.70 34.39 -8.86
N SER A 112 4.74 34.29 -7.52
CA SER A 112 5.99 34.04 -6.80
C SER A 112 5.86 32.85 -5.85
N CYS A 113 6.46 31.75 -6.26
CA CYS A 113 6.63 30.55 -5.47
C CYS A 113 8.12 30.34 -5.21
N ARG A 114 8.48 30.07 -3.95
CA ARG A 114 9.87 29.79 -3.55
C ARG A 114 9.95 28.48 -2.81
N THR A 115 11.04 27.75 -3.05
CA THR A 115 11.38 26.58 -2.24
C THR A 115 11.84 27.06 -0.86
N ILE A 116 11.18 26.58 0.19
CA ILE A 116 11.53 26.91 1.59
C ILE A 116 12.29 25.80 2.28
N TYR A 117 12.22 24.58 1.75
CA TYR A 117 12.93 23.42 2.27
C TYR A 117 13.12 22.37 1.17
N GLU A 118 14.27 21.70 1.19
CA GLU A 118 14.60 20.59 0.29
C GLU A 118 14.98 19.38 1.13
N PHE A 119 14.23 18.30 0.97
CA PHE A 119 14.56 17.00 1.52
C PHE A 119 15.27 16.18 0.44
N LYS A 120 16.47 15.68 0.75
CA LYS A 120 17.19 14.71 -0.10
C LYS A 120 17.35 13.41 0.66
N PRO A 121 17.03 12.26 0.04
CA PRO A 121 17.26 10.98 0.68
C PRO A 121 18.77 10.77 0.88
N SER A 122 19.13 10.20 2.03
CA SER A 122 20.51 9.87 2.41
C SER A 122 21.11 8.75 1.56
N SER A 123 20.25 7.95 0.94
CA SER A 123 20.62 6.81 0.10
C SER A 123 19.58 6.60 -1.00
N GLN A 124 19.77 5.60 -1.86
CA GLN A 124 18.77 5.26 -2.87
C GLN A 124 17.46 4.81 -2.21
N LEU A 125 16.41 5.63 -2.38
CA LEU A 125 15.09 5.41 -1.82
C LEU A 125 14.07 5.32 -2.97
N ILE A 126 13.24 4.29 -2.96
CA ILE A 126 12.10 4.15 -3.87
C ILE A 126 10.86 4.68 -3.16
N VAL A 127 10.10 5.54 -3.81
CA VAL A 127 8.81 6.04 -3.31
C VAL A 127 7.67 5.51 -4.17
N TYR A 128 6.55 5.23 -3.52
CA TYR A 128 5.28 4.82 -4.14
C TYR A 128 4.14 5.25 -3.22
N GLU A 129 3.51 4.31 -2.53
CA GLU A 129 2.66 4.54 -1.37
C GLU A 129 3.51 4.72 -0.12
N GLY A 130 3.11 5.66 0.74
CA GLY A 130 3.87 5.99 1.94
C GLY A 130 3.26 7.12 2.75
N GLU A 131 4.10 7.75 3.55
CA GLU A 131 3.78 8.85 4.44
C GLU A 131 4.86 9.92 4.28
N LEU A 132 4.43 11.18 4.13
CA LEU A 132 5.30 12.35 4.11
C LEU A 132 4.80 13.30 5.20
N VAL A 133 5.58 13.45 6.26
CA VAL A 133 5.22 14.23 7.45
C VAL A 133 6.13 15.46 7.56
N PRO A 134 5.67 16.64 7.12
CA PRO A 134 6.36 17.89 7.41
C PRO A 134 6.16 18.29 8.88
N ARG A 135 7.25 18.68 9.55
CA ARG A 135 7.31 19.11 10.96
C ARG A 135 7.64 20.61 11.00
N GLY A 136 6.64 21.43 11.30
CA GLY A 136 6.82 22.89 11.45
C GLY A 136 7.16 23.63 10.16
N LEU A 137 6.83 23.07 8.99
CA LEU A 137 6.96 23.73 7.70
C LEU A 137 5.64 24.41 7.32
N ASP A 138 5.68 25.70 7.06
CA ASP A 138 4.57 26.43 6.43
C ASP A 138 4.78 26.43 4.91
N TYR A 139 4.12 25.52 4.21
CA TYR A 139 4.24 25.31 2.76
C TYR A 139 2.85 25.16 2.13
N ASP A 140 2.73 25.47 0.84
CA ASP A 140 1.47 25.36 0.10
C ASP A 140 1.41 24.11 -0.78
N LEU A 141 2.55 23.63 -1.26
CA LEU A 141 2.67 22.39 -2.02
C LEU A 141 4.05 21.73 -1.84
N ALA A 142 4.10 20.42 -2.03
CA ALA A 142 5.33 19.64 -2.11
C ALA A 142 5.53 19.16 -3.55
N ILE A 143 6.77 19.23 -4.04
CA ILE A 143 7.17 18.69 -5.34
C ILE A 143 8.02 17.46 -5.07
N VAL A 144 7.50 16.28 -5.40
CA VAL A 144 8.19 14.99 -5.32
C VAL A 144 8.87 14.73 -6.66
N GLU A 145 10.19 14.90 -6.72
CA GLU A 145 10.99 14.64 -7.91
C GLU A 145 11.57 13.23 -7.85
N CYS A 146 11.20 12.40 -8.82
CA CYS A 146 11.71 11.04 -8.99
C CYS A 146 12.65 10.95 -10.21
N SER A 147 13.19 9.75 -10.46
CA SER A 147 14.09 9.49 -11.59
C SER A 147 13.47 9.80 -12.95
N GLU A 148 12.17 9.56 -13.12
CA GLU A 148 11.48 9.69 -14.40
C GLU A 148 10.36 10.75 -14.38
N HIS A 149 9.71 10.95 -13.22
CA HIS A 149 8.53 11.79 -13.10
C HIS A 149 8.64 12.78 -11.95
N THR A 150 7.94 13.89 -12.08
CA THR A 150 7.74 14.85 -11.01
C THR A 150 6.26 14.93 -10.69
N ARG A 151 5.91 14.89 -9.41
CA ARG A 151 4.53 15.07 -8.95
C ARG A 151 4.43 16.22 -7.95
N ILE A 152 3.42 17.05 -8.16
CA ILE A 152 2.98 18.04 -7.18
C ILE A 152 1.98 17.36 -6.24
N VAL A 153 2.20 17.52 -4.93
CA VAL A 153 1.37 16.96 -3.87
C VAL A 153 0.94 18.11 -2.97
N PHE A 154 -0.37 18.32 -2.86
CA PHE A 154 -0.90 19.31 -1.94
C PHE A 154 -1.00 18.77 -0.51
N PRO A 155 -0.94 19.61 0.53
CA PRO A 155 -1.05 19.17 1.93
C PRO A 155 -2.28 18.29 2.20
N GLN A 156 -3.40 18.55 1.50
CA GLN A 156 -4.64 17.80 1.66
C GLN A 156 -4.55 16.37 1.08
N GLU A 157 -3.59 16.09 0.19
CA GLU A 157 -3.37 14.76 -0.37
C GLU A 157 -2.50 13.87 0.54
N LEU A 158 -1.79 14.42 1.52
CA LEU A 158 -0.87 13.67 2.37
C LEU A 158 -1.55 12.75 3.38
N VAL A 159 -2.83 13.00 3.64
CA VAL A 159 -3.68 12.17 4.49
C VAL A 159 -4.84 11.67 3.64
N LEU A 160 -4.74 10.45 3.13
CA LEU A 160 -5.88 9.77 2.54
C LEU A 160 -6.94 9.61 3.62
N SER A 161 -8.15 10.07 3.29
CA SER A 161 -9.31 9.81 4.12
C SER A 161 -9.50 8.29 4.22
N LYS A 162 -9.35 7.75 5.44
CA LYS A 162 -9.55 6.33 5.70
C LYS A 162 -10.92 5.92 5.15
N PRO A 163 -11.03 4.90 4.29
CA PRO A 163 -12.33 4.42 3.86
C PRO A 163 -13.11 4.05 5.12
N ARG A 164 -14.31 4.62 5.28
CA ARG A 164 -15.21 4.25 6.37
C ARG A 164 -15.65 2.80 6.13
N ILE A 165 -14.87 1.84 6.63
CA ILE A 165 -15.31 0.46 6.74
C ILE A 165 -16.41 0.48 7.79
N VAL A 166 -17.66 0.57 7.33
CA VAL A 166 -18.83 0.34 8.17
C VAL A 166 -18.79 -1.15 8.50
N GLU A 167 -18.08 -1.51 9.57
CA GLU A 167 -18.24 -2.81 10.18
C GLU A 167 -19.72 -2.93 10.56
N LYS A 168 -20.50 -3.63 9.74
CA LYS A 168 -21.83 -4.10 10.13
C LYS A 168 -21.61 -5.04 11.30
N ALA A 169 -21.61 -4.47 12.50
CA ALA A 169 -21.53 -5.19 13.76
C ALA A 169 -22.57 -6.32 13.71
N ARG A 170 -22.07 -7.55 13.55
CA ARG A 170 -22.88 -8.76 13.55
C ARG A 170 -23.45 -8.86 14.96
N ARG A 171 -24.65 -8.32 15.19
CA ARG A 171 -25.42 -8.48 16.43
C ARG A 171 -25.47 -9.98 16.76
N ARG A 172 -24.61 -10.42 17.67
CA ARG A 172 -24.68 -11.75 18.28
C ARG A 172 -26.02 -11.81 19.01
N LYS A 173 -27.04 -12.41 18.38
CA LYS A 173 -28.25 -12.85 19.08
C LYS A 173 -27.81 -13.81 20.17
N SER A 174 -27.80 -13.35 21.42
CA SER A 174 -27.61 -14.24 22.57
C SER A 174 -28.76 -15.25 22.58
N ARG A 175 -28.43 -16.53 22.32
CA ARG A 175 -29.35 -17.65 22.57
C ARG A 175 -29.46 -17.77 24.09
N LYS A 176 -30.53 -17.22 24.67
CA LYS A 176 -30.93 -17.57 26.05
C LYS A 176 -31.21 -19.07 26.08
N ALA A 177 -30.31 -19.80 26.74
CA ALA A 177 -30.44 -21.23 26.99
C ALA A 177 -31.67 -21.50 27.88
N LEU A 178 -32.55 -22.38 27.41
CA LEU A 178 -33.55 -23.03 28.25
C LEU A 178 -32.85 -23.80 29.36
N LYS A 179 -33.08 -23.43 30.63
CA LYS A 179 -32.87 -24.34 31.77
C LYS A 179 -34.23 -24.72 32.36
N LYS A 180 -34.68 -25.93 31.99
CA LYS A 180 -35.65 -26.72 32.74
C LYS A 180 -35.10 -26.97 34.15
N LYS A 181 -35.87 -26.69 35.20
CA LYS A 181 -35.78 -27.40 36.49
C LYS A 181 -37.18 -27.81 36.92
N LYS A 182 -37.44 -29.12 36.84
CA LYS A 182 -38.54 -29.82 37.51
C LYS A 182 -38.04 -30.26 38.89
N THR A 183 -38.82 -29.97 39.94
CA THR A 183 -38.95 -30.69 41.23
C THR A 183 -40.06 -29.94 41.99
N GLY A 184 -41.17 -30.45 42.50
CA GLY A 184 -41.69 -31.80 42.71
C GLY A 184 -42.32 -31.88 44.12
N LYS A 185 -43.66 -32.12 44.21
CA LYS A 185 -44.46 -32.64 45.36
C LYS A 185 -44.67 -31.67 46.56
N LYS A 186 -45.77 -31.67 47.34
CA LYS A 186 -47.01 -32.50 47.47
C LYS A 186 -48.01 -31.79 48.45
N ARG A 187 -49.33 -32.07 48.29
CA ARG A 187 -50.43 -32.20 49.32
C ARG A 187 -50.89 -30.92 50.08
N SER A 188 -52.16 -30.71 50.48
CA SER A 188 -53.40 -31.50 50.46
C SER A 188 -54.65 -30.64 50.76
N ARG A 189 -55.82 -31.10 50.26
CA ARG A 189 -57.18 -31.10 50.85
C ARG A 189 -57.86 -29.78 51.28
N GLY A 190 -59.07 -29.56 50.74
CA GLY A 190 -60.06 -28.67 51.33
C GLY A 190 -61.32 -28.50 50.48
N ARG A 191 -62.30 -29.38 50.70
CA ARG A 191 -63.64 -29.41 50.10
C ARG A 191 -64.56 -28.44 50.89
N LYS A 192 -65.30 -27.53 50.25
CA LYS A 192 -66.72 -27.29 50.57
C LYS A 192 -67.43 -26.33 49.61
N LYS A 193 -68.64 -26.75 49.25
CA LYS A 193 -69.70 -26.06 48.50
C LYS A 193 -70.08 -24.72 49.13
N ARG A 194 -70.49 -23.77 48.28
CA ARG A 194 -71.84 -23.18 48.34
C ARG A 194 -72.25 -22.81 46.92
#